data_AF-A0A7V2LJV8-F1
#
_entry.id   AF-A0A7V2LJV8-F1
#
_cell.length_a   1.000
_cell.length_b   1.000
_cell.length_c   1.000
_cell.angle_alpha   90.00
_cell.angle_beta   90.00
_cell.angle_gamma   90.00
#
_symmetry.space_group_name_H-M   'P 1'
#
loop_
_entity.id
_entity.type
_entity.pdbx_description
1 polymer ?
#
loop_
_entity_poly.entity_id
_entity_poly.type
_entity_poly.pdbx_seq_one_letter_code
_entity_poly.pdbx_strand_id
1 'polypeptide(L)'
;MTPKPCEPVAVRIGSANVPVSFRWRGLEFRVDLVDRIWRQPPERQRDQRLYRIHSRRRTFILHHDRRINRWTLIKSPWRVRFRFVLSSLVARKTG
;
A
#
# COMPACT_ATOMS: atom_id res chain seq x y z
N MET A 1 9.88 9.13 -18.89
CA MET A 1 10.20 8.28 -17.71
C MET A 1 8.95 7.55 -17.28
N THR A 2 8.87 6.26 -17.58
CA THR A 2 7.74 5.39 -17.20
C THR A 2 7.81 5.15 -15.67
N PRO A 3 6.76 5.42 -14.89
CA PRO A 3 6.81 5.20 -13.44
C PRO A 3 7.08 3.71 -13.15
N LYS A 4 8.15 3.42 -12.40
CA LYS A 4 8.50 2.06 -11.95
C LYS A 4 7.27 1.42 -11.28
N PRO A 5 6.92 0.16 -11.63
CA PRO A 5 5.72 -0.45 -11.10
C PRO A 5 5.89 -0.73 -9.60
N CYS A 6 5.09 -0.02 -8.81
CA CYS A 6 4.13 -0.67 -7.91
C CYS A 6 4.71 -1.82 -7.07
N GLU A 7 5.29 -1.51 -5.91
CA GLU A 7 5.70 -2.53 -4.94
C GLU A 7 4.47 -3.36 -4.50
N PRO A 8 4.53 -4.70 -4.53
CA PRO A 8 3.45 -5.53 -4.03
C PRO A 8 3.27 -5.32 -2.53
N VAL A 9 2.02 -5.24 -2.08
CA VAL A 9 1.67 -5.08 -0.67
C VAL A 9 0.67 -6.14 -0.26
N ALA A 10 0.83 -6.71 0.92
CA ALA A 10 -0.15 -7.61 1.49
C ALA A 10 -1.24 -6.78 2.17
N VAL A 11 -2.49 -6.92 1.73
CA VAL A 11 -3.62 -6.16 2.26
C VAL A 11 -4.59 -7.11 2.94
N ARG A 12 -4.96 -6.80 4.18
CA ARG A 12 -6.04 -7.48 4.88
C ARG A 12 -7.34 -6.73 4.60
N ILE A 13 -8.34 -7.48 4.13
CA ILE A 13 -9.67 -6.98 3.80
C ILE A 13 -10.64 -7.32 4.93
N GLY A 14 -11.44 -6.34 5.35
CA GLY A 14 -12.50 -6.53 6.35
C GLY A 14 -13.81 -7.03 5.74
N SER A 15 -14.81 -7.23 6.59
CA SER A 15 -16.14 -7.75 6.22
C SER A 15 -16.85 -6.92 5.15
N ALA A 16 -16.63 -5.61 5.09
CA ALA A 16 -17.21 -4.71 4.07
C ALA A 16 -16.43 -4.69 2.74
N ASN A 17 -15.53 -5.65 2.50
CA ASN A 17 -14.67 -5.70 1.32
C ASN A 17 -13.79 -4.43 1.14
N VAL A 18 -13.38 -3.84 2.26
CA VAL A 18 -12.50 -2.67 2.34
C VAL A 18 -11.20 -3.01 3.07
N PRO A 19 -10.07 -2.40 2.70
CA PRO A 19 -8.81 -2.56 3.42
C PRO A 19 -8.91 -2.15 4.89
N VAL A 20 -8.45 -3.02 5.80
CA VAL A 20 -8.38 -2.75 7.25
C VAL A 20 -6.95 -2.63 7.76
N SER A 21 -6.01 -3.32 7.12
CA SER A 21 -4.57 -3.10 7.30
C SER A 21 -3.80 -3.53 6.06
N PHE A 22 -2.56 -3.05 5.93
CA PHE A 22 -1.65 -3.51 4.87
C PHE A 22 -0.20 -3.50 5.35
N ARG A 23 0.61 -4.40 4.79
CA ARG A 23 2.04 -4.51 5.07
C ARG A 23 2.85 -3.95 3.90
N TRP A 24 3.77 -3.05 4.20
CA TRP A 24 4.69 -2.44 3.24
C TRP A 24 6.08 -2.29 3.85
N ARG A 25 7.10 -2.83 3.16
CA ARG A 25 8.52 -2.84 3.60
C ARG A 25 8.70 -3.34 5.04
N GLY A 26 8.02 -4.44 5.37
CA GLY A 26 8.10 -5.05 6.70
C GLY A 26 7.23 -4.39 7.77
N LEU A 27 6.75 -3.16 7.56
CA LEU A 27 5.91 -2.41 8.48
C LEU A 27 4.43 -2.68 8.22
N GLU A 28 3.64 -2.80 9.29
CA GLU A 28 2.18 -2.89 9.22
C GLU A 28 1.55 -1.51 9.42
N PHE A 29 0.58 -1.18 8.57
CA PHE A 29 -0.22 0.03 8.62
C PHE A 29 -1.68 -0.34 8.84
N ARG A 30 -2.28 0.17 9.92
CA ARG A 30 -3.74 0.10 10.13
C ARG A 30 -4.43 1.16 9.29
N VAL A 31 -5.53 0.79 8.65
CA VAL A 31 -6.36 1.72 7.89
C VAL A 31 -7.35 2.37 8.85
N ASP A 32 -7.27 3.69 8.99
CA ASP A 32 -8.21 4.45 9.80
C ASP A 32 -9.41 4.89 8.95
N LEU A 33 -9.16 5.24 7.69
CA LEU A 33 -10.18 5.71 6.76
C LEU A 33 -9.81 5.39 5.31
N VAL A 34 -10.84 5.13 4.51
CA VAL A 34 -10.77 5.03 3.05
C VAL A 34 -11.60 6.18 2.46
N ASP A 35 -10.93 7.21 1.95
CA ASP A 35 -11.58 8.45 1.46
C ASP A 35 -12.30 8.23 0.13
N ARG A 36 -11.71 7.43 -0.76
CA ARG A 36 -12.23 7.24 -2.12
C ARG A 36 -11.77 5.94 -2.72
N ILE A 37 -12.68 5.34 -3.47
CA ILE A 37 -12.43 4.19 -4.32
C ILE A 37 -12.72 4.62 -5.75
N TRP A 38 -11.68 4.84 -6.56
CA TRP A 38 -11.87 5.14 -7.97
C TRP A 38 -12.01 3.84 -8.76
N ARG A 39 -13.06 3.78 -9.57
CA ARG A 39 -13.29 2.75 -10.57
C ARG A 39 -12.86 3.33 -11.91
N GLN A 40 -12.12 2.57 -12.70
CA GLN A 40 -11.91 2.99 -14.08
C GLN A 40 -13.24 2.93 -14.87
N PRO A 41 -13.39 3.78 -15.91
CA PRO A 41 -14.59 3.81 -16.73
C PRO A 41 -14.90 2.43 -17.35
N PRO A 42 -16.20 2.17 -17.64
CA PRO A 42 -16.75 0.82 -17.81
C PRO A 42 -16.20 0.03 -19.00
N GLU A 43 -15.51 0.67 -19.94
CA GLU A 43 -15.14 0.06 -21.22
C GLU A 43 -13.86 -0.78 -21.21
N ARG A 44 -12.96 -0.64 -20.21
CA ARG A 44 -11.69 -1.41 -20.24
C ARG A 44 -11.18 -2.01 -18.93
N GLN A 45 -11.60 -1.56 -17.73
CA GLN A 45 -10.94 -2.00 -16.48
C GLN A 45 -11.86 -2.07 -15.24
N ARG A 46 -12.96 -2.83 -15.30
CA ARG A 46 -13.81 -3.14 -14.12
C ARG A 46 -13.04 -3.76 -12.95
N ASP A 47 -11.89 -4.35 -13.25
CA ASP A 47 -11.07 -5.08 -12.29
C ASP A 47 -9.98 -4.24 -11.63
N GLN A 48 -9.78 -2.98 -12.05
CA GLN A 48 -8.81 -2.11 -11.42
C GLN A 48 -9.50 -1.10 -10.49
N ARG A 49 -9.02 -1.05 -9.25
CA ARG A 49 -9.51 -0.11 -8.23
C ARG A 49 -8.36 0.64 -7.60
N LEU A 50 -8.55 1.94 -7.39
CA LEU A 50 -7.63 2.77 -6.62
C LEU A 50 -8.27 3.11 -5.28
N TYR A 51 -7.52 2.94 -4.19
CA TYR A 51 -7.94 3.22 -2.83
C TYR A 51 -7.05 4.33 -2.25
N ARG A 52 -7.67 5.43 -1.83
CA ARG A 52 -6.99 6.42 -0.99
C ARG A 52 -7.16 6.05 0.47
N ILE A 53 -6.07 5.64 1.10
CA ILE A 53 -6.04 5.10 2.45
C ILE A 53 -5.35 6.06 3.39
N HIS A 54 -5.96 6.28 4.54
CA HIS A 54 -5.42 7.08 5.63
C HIS A 54 -4.98 6.16 6.76
N SER A 55 -3.76 6.38 7.24
CA SER A 55 -3.18 5.68 8.38
C SER A 55 -2.40 6.68 9.23
N ARG A 56 -2.90 6.97 10.43
CA ARG A 56 -2.52 8.06 11.31
C ARG A 56 -2.47 9.38 10.54
N ARG A 57 -1.28 10.00 10.44
CA ARG A 57 -1.03 11.25 9.72
C ARG A 57 -0.49 11.03 8.30
N ARG A 58 -0.73 9.86 7.71
CA ARG A 58 -0.19 9.46 6.41
C ARG A 58 -1.30 9.07 5.45
N THR A 59 -1.12 9.42 4.18
CA THR A 59 -2.01 9.02 3.10
C THR A 59 -1.26 8.16 2.09
N PHE A 60 -1.88 7.06 1.68
CA PHE A 60 -1.38 6.09 0.72
C PHE A 60 -2.36 5.96 -0.43
N ILE A 61 -1.85 5.62 -1.61
CA ILE A 61 -2.68 5.19 -2.74
C ILE A 61 -2.34 3.74 -3.05
N LEU A 62 -3.29 2.86 -2.80
CA LEU A 62 -3.20 1.45 -3.18
C LEU A 62 -3.98 1.20 -4.48
N HIS A 63 -3.43 0.35 -5.32
CA HIS A 63 -4.08 -0.18 -6.50
C HIS A 63 -4.34 -1.67 -6.33
N HIS A 64 -5.58 -2.07 -6.56
CA HIS A 64 -6.03 -3.45 -6.57
C HIS A 64 -6.35 -3.87 -8.00
N ASP A 65 -5.55 -4.77 -8.53
CA ASP A 65 -5.90 -5.55 -9.70
C ASP A 65 -6.67 -6.79 -9.26
N ARG A 66 -7.98 -6.77 -9.46
CA ARG A 66 -8.90 -7.84 -9.06
C ARG A 66 -8.78 -9.09 -9.92
N ARG A 67 -8.26 -8.98 -11.15
CA ARG A 67 -8.13 -10.14 -12.07
C ARG A 67 -7.18 -11.19 -11.49
N ILE A 68 -6.08 -10.70 -10.93
CA ILE A 68 -5.01 -11.50 -10.33
C ILE A 68 -4.96 -11.35 -8.80
N ASN A 69 -5.97 -10.72 -8.21
CA ASN A 69 -6.06 -10.35 -6.80
C ASN A 69 -4.77 -9.73 -6.23
N ARG A 70 -4.15 -8.81 -6.98
CA ARG A 70 -2.86 -8.21 -6.63
C ARG A 70 -3.04 -6.80 -6.12
N TRP A 71 -2.46 -6.54 -4.96
CA TRP A 71 -2.40 -5.21 -4.38
C TRP A 71 -1.01 -4.60 -4.58
N THR A 72 -1.01 -3.31 -4.91
CA THR A 72 0.21 -2.57 -5.20
C THR A 72 0.16 -1.18 -4.60
N LEU A 73 1.29 -0.71 -4.08
CA LEU A 73 1.41 0.66 -3.60
C LEU A 73 1.81 1.56 -4.77
N ILE A 74 0.93 2.49 -5.14
CA ILE A 74 1.21 3.51 -6.16
C ILE A 74 1.89 4.73 -5.55
N LYS A 75 1.38 5.20 -4.41
CA LYS A 75 1.90 6.39 -3.74
C LYS A 75 2.06 6.15 -2.24
N SER A 76 3.28 6.36 -1.77
CA SER A 76 3.60 6.47 -0.35
C SER A 76 3.53 7.93 0.11
N PRO A 77 3.24 8.20 1.39
CA PRO A 77 3.39 9.53 1.97
C PRO A 77 4.86 9.96 1.80
N TRP A 78 5.09 11.19 1.32
CA TRP A 78 6.37 11.79 0.86
C TRP A 78 7.51 11.90 1.90
N ARG A 79 7.59 10.99 2.87
CA ARG A 79 8.63 10.93 3.90
C ARG A 79 8.93 9.49 4.35
N VAL A 80 9.22 8.58 3.43
CA VAL A 80 10.18 7.52 3.80
C VAL A 80 11.58 8.10 3.61
N ARG A 81 11.94 9.05 4.49
CA ARG A 81 13.34 9.35 4.71
C ARG A 81 13.96 8.02 5.17
N PHE A 82 14.88 7.52 4.36
CA PHE A 82 15.86 6.48 4.65
C PHE A 82 16.46 6.65 6.06
N ARG A 83 15.75 6.18 7.10
CA ARG A 83 16.31 6.03 8.44
C ARG A 83 16.16 4.61 8.98
N PHE A 84 15.58 3.71 8.19
CA PHE A 84 15.37 2.30 8.53
C PHE A 84 16.25 1.35 7.70
N VAL A 85 17.54 1.69 7.54
CA VAL A 85 18.57 0.74 7.06
C VAL A 85 19.74 0.62 8.05
N LEU A 86 19.86 1.48 9.07
CA LEU A 86 21.00 1.44 10.01
C LEU A 86 20.76 0.64 11.29
N SER A 87 19.51 0.31 11.65
CA SER A 87 19.23 -0.46 12.88
C SER A 87 19.39 -1.98 12.70
N SER A 88 19.39 -2.49 11.46
CA SER A 88 19.53 -3.94 11.18
C SER A 88 20.98 -4.38 10.92
N LEU A 89 21.95 -3.46 10.94
CA LEU A 89 23.37 -3.75 10.72
C LEU A 89 24.22 -3.71 11.99
N VAL A 90 23.70 -3.19 13.12
CA VAL A 90 24.43 -3.16 14.40
C VAL A 90 24.10 -4.35 15.30
N ALA A 91 22.96 -5.04 15.10
CA ALA A 91 22.55 -6.18 15.92
C ALA A 91 23.14 -7.54 15.48
N ARG A 92 24.08 -7.57 14.52
CA ARG A 92 24.73 -8.81 14.03
C ARG A 92 26.24 -8.87 14.26
N LYS A 93 26.79 -8.04 15.16
CA LYS A 93 28.22 -8.08 15.49
C LYS A 93 28.52 -8.02 16.99
N THR A 94 27.71 -8.74 17.76
CA THR A 94 28.04 -9.20 19.12
C THR A 94 27.37 -10.54 19.29
N GLY A 95 28.14 -11.59 19.03
CA GLY A 95 27.76 -13.00 19.03
C GLY A 95 28.89 -13.78 18.40
#